data_AF-A0A961DM35-F1
#
_entry.id   AF-A0A961DM35-F1
#
_cell.length_a   1.000
_cell.length_b   1.000
_cell.length_c   1.000
_cell.angle_alpha   90.00
_cell.angle_beta   90.00
_cell.angle_gamma   90.00
#
_symmetry.space_group_name_H-M   'P 1'
#
loop_
_entity.id
_entity.type
_entity.pdbx_description
1 polymer ?
#
loop_
_entity_poly.entity_id
_entity_poly.type
_entity_poly.pdbx_seq_one_letter_code
_entity_poly.pdbx_strand_id
1 'polypeptide(L)'
;MPSRPKRLTPNQIVAFNLTRARTDRGWSQPEAAAALEPFLGVRWSRASYSAVERSVDGVRIKQFSADELVAIARCFDRPVSWLLTPPAGTVAATPDHLDGLDASVLQRTLRSTRKP
;
A
#
# COMPACT_ATOMS: atom_id res chain seq x y z
N MET A 1 -25.75 6.65 -11.95
CA MET A 1 -24.59 7.56 -11.90
C MET A 1 -23.39 6.73 -11.48
N PRO A 2 -22.33 6.56 -12.29
CA PRO A 2 -21.11 5.94 -11.77
C PRO A 2 -20.58 6.81 -10.61
N SER A 3 -20.31 6.19 -9.46
CA SER A 3 -19.75 6.89 -8.30
C SER A 3 -18.37 7.46 -8.65
N ARG A 4 -18.12 8.74 -8.32
CA ARG A 4 -16.79 9.34 -8.50
C ARG A 4 -15.75 8.52 -7.74
N PRO A 5 -14.60 8.17 -8.36
CA PRO A 5 -13.59 7.36 -7.69
C PRO A 5 -13.04 8.07 -6.44
N LYS A 6 -12.75 7.30 -5.40
CA LYS A 6 -12.15 7.81 -4.16
C LYS A 6 -10.68 8.17 -4.43
N ARG A 7 -10.29 9.38 -4.05
CA ARG A 7 -8.90 9.84 -4.16
C ARG A 7 -8.12 9.40 -2.93
N LEU A 8 -7.03 8.67 -3.15
CA LEU A 8 -6.12 8.22 -2.11
C LEU A 8 -4.71 8.66 -2.45
N THR A 9 -3.93 9.08 -1.46
CA THR A 9 -2.49 9.27 -1.65
C THR A 9 -1.80 7.92 -1.91
N PRO A 10 -0.61 7.89 -2.54
CA PRO A 10 0.16 6.65 -2.69
C PRO A 10 0.38 5.91 -1.36
N ASN A 11 0.61 6.62 -0.27
CA ASN A 11 0.75 6.02 1.06
C ASN A 11 -0.54 5.35 1.56
N GLN A 12 -1.70 5.95 1.30
CA GLN A 12 -2.99 5.33 1.64
C GLN A 12 -3.27 4.11 0.77
N ILE A 13 -2.85 4.13 -0.50
CA ILE A 13 -2.93 2.96 -1.39
C ILE A 13 -2.06 1.82 -0.84
N VAL A 14 -0.83 2.11 -0.39
CA VAL A 14 0.04 1.11 0.25
C VAL A 14 -0.61 0.55 1.52
N ALA A 15 -1.17 1.39 2.37
CA ALA A 15 -1.88 0.95 3.58
C ALA A 15 -3.09 0.05 3.25
N PHE A 16 -3.88 0.41 2.23
CA PHE A 16 -5.00 -0.39 1.75
C PHE A 16 -4.52 -1.75 1.24
N ASN A 17 -3.51 -1.75 0.37
CA ASN A 17 -2.99 -2.96 -0.24
C ASN A 17 -2.27 -3.86 0.78
N LEU A 18 -1.62 -3.31 1.80
CA LEU A 18 -1.08 -4.08 2.92
C LEU A 18 -2.21 -4.78 3.70
N THR A 19 -3.29 -4.05 4.01
CA THR A 19 -4.47 -4.61 4.68
C THR A 19 -5.04 -5.77 3.86
N ARG A 20 -5.19 -5.56 2.54
CA ARG A 20 -5.64 -6.60 1.61
C ARG A 20 -4.70 -7.80 1.57
N ALA A 21 -3.40 -7.59 1.45
CA ALA A 21 -2.41 -8.67 1.40
C ALA A 21 -2.42 -9.52 2.69
N ARG A 22 -2.66 -8.87 3.84
CA ARG A 22 -2.85 -9.54 5.12
C ARG A 22 -4.14 -10.36 5.13
N THR A 23 -5.27 -9.78 4.75
CA THR A 23 -6.56 -10.48 4.76
C THR A 23 -6.59 -11.64 3.78
N ASP A 24 -5.95 -11.51 2.61
CA ASP A 24 -5.83 -12.57 1.62
C ASP A 24 -5.08 -13.79 2.17
N ARG A 25 -4.18 -13.59 3.14
CA ARG A 25 -3.47 -14.66 3.87
C ARG A 25 -4.22 -15.19 5.09
N GLY A 26 -5.36 -14.59 5.45
CA GLY A 26 -6.08 -14.91 6.69
C GLY A 26 -5.34 -14.52 7.97
N TRP A 27 -4.32 -13.66 7.89
CA TRP A 27 -3.50 -13.29 9.04
C TRP A 27 -4.16 -12.20 9.89
N SER A 28 -4.03 -12.34 11.20
CA SER A 28 -4.24 -11.25 12.17
C SER A 28 -3.11 -10.21 12.09
N GLN A 29 -3.34 -9.02 12.66
CA GLN A 29 -2.29 -7.98 12.71
C GLN A 29 -1.03 -8.45 13.45
N PRO A 30 -1.10 -9.15 14.61
CA PRO A 30 0.11 -9.64 15.29
C PRO A 30 0.90 -10.68 14.49
N GLU A 31 0.22 -11.54 13.73
CA GLU A 31 0.86 -12.52 12.83
C GLU A 31 1.55 -11.81 11.67
N ALA A 32 0.87 -10.86 11.04
CA ALA A 32 1.48 -10.07 9.96
C ALA A 32 2.67 -9.24 10.44
N ALA A 33 2.60 -8.69 11.67
CA ALA A 33 3.72 -7.97 12.28
C ALA A 33 4.91 -8.91 12.55
N ALA A 34 4.67 -10.15 12.98
CA ALA A 34 5.71 -11.16 13.16
C ALA A 34 6.31 -11.61 11.83
N ALA A 35 5.49 -11.77 10.78
CA ALA A 35 5.96 -12.16 9.45
C ALA A 35 6.81 -11.06 8.79
N LEU A 36 6.52 -9.78 9.07
CA LEU A 36 7.28 -8.63 8.57
C LEU A 36 8.61 -8.41 9.29
N GLU A 37 8.70 -8.78 10.57
CA GLU A 37 9.86 -8.51 11.43
C GLU A 37 11.21 -8.90 10.81
N PRO A 38 11.38 -10.10 10.20
CA PRO A 38 12.65 -10.48 9.57
C PRO A 38 13.07 -9.58 8.40
N PHE A 39 12.12 -8.90 7.75
CA PHE A 39 12.38 -8.03 6.61
C PHE A 39 12.55 -6.57 7.02
N LEU A 40 11.91 -6.16 8.12
CA LEU A 40 12.01 -4.81 8.68
C LEU A 40 13.16 -4.65 9.67
N GLY A 41 13.68 -5.75 10.22
CA GLY A 41 14.66 -5.75 11.31
C GLY A 41 14.09 -5.37 12.68
N VAL A 42 12.80 -5.02 12.73
CA VAL A 42 12.09 -4.68 13.96
C VAL A 42 10.63 -5.12 13.85
N ARG A 43 10.09 -5.64 14.95
CA ARG A 43 8.66 -5.97 15.02
C ARG A 43 7.83 -4.72 15.17
N TRP A 44 6.87 -4.53 14.27
CA TRP A 44 5.86 -3.49 14.47
C TRP A 44 4.94 -3.85 15.64
N SER A 45 4.67 -2.85 16.49
CA SER A 45 3.67 -3.00 17.54
C SER A 45 2.27 -3.14 16.95
N ARG A 46 1.34 -3.75 17.70
CA ARG A 46 -0.09 -3.80 17.32
C ARG A 46 -0.66 -2.41 17.08
N ALA A 47 -0.25 -1.42 17.88
CA ALA A 47 -0.70 -0.03 17.72
C ALA A 47 -0.18 0.59 16.42
N SER A 48 1.09 0.35 16.09
CA SER A 48 1.71 0.80 14.83
C SER A 48 1.02 0.18 13.62
N TYR A 49 0.77 -1.14 13.66
CA TYR A 49 0.07 -1.84 12.58
C TYR A 49 -1.37 -1.34 12.42
N SER A 50 -2.11 -1.18 13.53
CA SER A 50 -3.45 -0.62 13.51
C SER A 50 -3.49 0.81 12.94
N ALA A 51 -2.49 1.64 13.26
CA ALA A 51 -2.38 2.98 12.70
C ALA A 51 -2.13 2.97 11.18
N VAL A 52 -1.38 1.98 10.67
CA VAL A 52 -1.22 1.78 9.23
C VAL A 52 -2.58 1.51 8.58
N GLU A 53 -3.33 0.52 9.04
CA GLU A 53 -4.61 0.15 8.40
C GLU A 53 -5.64 1.30 8.47
N ARG A 54 -5.67 2.03 9.59
CA ARG A 54 -6.54 3.20 9.74
C ARG A 54 -6.10 4.40 8.89
N SER A 55 -4.89 4.42 8.35
CA SER A 55 -4.40 5.54 7.51
C SER A 55 -5.21 5.69 6.22
N VAL A 56 -5.86 4.63 5.74
CA VAL A 56 -6.69 4.65 4.52
C VAL A 56 -7.82 5.68 4.61
N ASP A 57 -8.44 5.81 5.79
CA ASP A 57 -9.58 6.71 6.04
C ASP A 57 -9.25 7.83 7.03
N GLY A 58 -8.08 7.79 7.65
CA GLY A 58 -7.66 8.71 8.70
C GLY A 58 -7.07 10.03 8.18
N VAL A 59 -7.15 11.07 9.03
CA VAL A 59 -6.50 12.37 8.80
C VAL A 59 -4.97 12.23 8.83
N ARG A 60 -4.45 11.37 9.71
CA ARG A 60 -3.02 11.08 9.80
C ARG A 60 -2.67 9.90 8.90
N ILE A 61 -1.95 10.20 7.82
CA ILE A 61 -1.49 9.21 6.84
C ILE A 61 -0.10 8.71 7.24
N LYS A 62 0.05 7.40 7.49
CA LYS A 62 1.38 6.77 7.66
C LYS A 62 2.19 6.95 6.38
N GLN A 63 3.40 7.48 6.51
CA GLN A 63 4.39 7.52 5.43
C GLN A 63 5.14 6.20 5.37
N PHE A 64 5.38 5.68 4.17
CA PHE A 64 6.20 4.49 3.95
C PHE A 64 7.56 4.84 3.36
N SER A 65 8.63 4.30 3.93
CA SER A 65 9.97 4.40 3.33
C SER A 65 10.12 3.39 2.17
N ALA A 66 11.12 3.61 1.32
CA ALA A 66 11.47 2.64 0.28
C ALA A 66 11.79 1.25 0.88
N ASP A 67 12.51 1.22 2.00
CA ASP A 67 12.83 -0.01 2.72
C ASP A 67 11.57 -0.75 3.20
N GLU A 68 10.60 -0.02 3.75
CA GLU A 68 9.31 -0.59 4.16
C GLU A 68 8.56 -1.16 2.96
N LEU A 69 8.53 -0.48 1.81
CA LEU A 69 7.89 -1.00 0.60
C LEU A 69 8.53 -2.31 0.12
N VAL A 70 9.87 -2.38 0.11
CA VAL A 70 10.60 -3.60 -0.27
C VAL A 70 10.36 -4.72 0.74
N ALA A 71 10.38 -4.42 2.05
CA ALA A 71 10.12 -5.40 3.09
C ALA A 71 8.70 -5.99 2.99
N ILE A 72 7.69 -5.14 2.80
CA ILE A 72 6.30 -5.56 2.61
C ILE A 72 6.16 -6.41 1.34
N ALA A 73 6.73 -5.96 0.22
CA ALA A 73 6.72 -6.70 -1.04
C ALA A 73 7.27 -8.11 -0.88
N ARG A 74 8.42 -8.26 -0.20
CA ARG A 74 9.06 -9.55 0.09
C ARG A 74 8.23 -10.42 1.04
N CYS A 75 7.72 -9.84 2.12
CA CYS A 75 6.89 -10.57 3.09
C CYS A 75 5.61 -11.15 2.47
N PHE A 76 4.97 -10.38 1.58
CA PHE A 76 3.69 -10.75 1.00
C PHE A 76 3.79 -11.37 -0.40
N ASP A 77 5.00 -11.58 -0.91
CA ASP A 77 5.27 -12.10 -2.27
C ASP A 77 4.49 -11.32 -3.35
N ARG A 78 4.63 -10.00 -3.31
CA ARG A 78 3.99 -9.06 -4.25
C ARG A 78 5.02 -8.10 -4.82
N PRO A 79 4.92 -7.72 -6.10
CA PRO A 79 5.75 -6.63 -6.65
C PRO A 79 5.53 -5.32 -5.89
N VAL A 80 6.57 -4.48 -5.75
CA VAL A 80 6.44 -3.14 -5.16
C VAL A 80 5.39 -2.31 -5.92
N SER A 81 5.33 -2.45 -7.25
CA SER A 81 4.30 -1.79 -8.06
C SER A 81 2.88 -2.17 -7.69
N TRP A 82 2.65 -3.40 -7.22
CA TRP A 82 1.34 -3.84 -6.74
C TRP A 82 0.92 -3.06 -5.50
N LEU A 83 1.84 -2.78 -4.56
CA LEU A 83 1.56 -1.97 -3.37
C LEU A 83 1.12 -0.55 -3.71
N LEU A 84 1.62 0.00 -4.82
CA LEU A 84 1.32 1.35 -5.30
C LEU A 84 0.15 1.41 -6.28
N THR A 85 -0.40 0.26 -6.70
CA THR A 85 -1.49 0.20 -7.66
C THR A 85 -2.81 0.54 -6.95
N PRO A 86 -3.56 1.58 -7.39
CA PRO A 86 -4.84 1.92 -6.78
C PRO A 86 -5.82 0.74 -6.88
N PRO A 87 -6.51 0.37 -5.78
CA PRO A 87 -7.61 -0.59 -5.85
C PRO A 87 -8.77 -0.06 -6.71
N ALA A 88 -9.63 -0.96 -7.18
CA ALA A 88 -10.78 -0.60 -8.00
C ALA A 88 -11.65 0.48 -7.34
N GLY A 89 -12.13 1.45 -8.13
CA GLY A 89 -12.91 2.59 -7.63
C GLY A 89 -12.09 3.66 -6.92
N THR A 90 -10.75 3.59 -6.96
CA THR A 90 -9.86 4.60 -6.40
C THR A 90 -8.85 5.12 -7.42
N VAL A 91 -8.27 6.29 -7.15
CA VAL A 91 -7.20 6.90 -7.95
C VAL A 91 -6.07 7.39 -7.03
N ALA A 92 -4.84 7.37 -7.54
CA ALA A 92 -3.67 7.89 -6.83
C ALA A 92 -3.59 9.42 -6.97
N ALA A 93 -3.93 10.16 -5.92
CA ALA A 93 -3.78 11.61 -5.89
C ALA A 93 -2.38 12.00 -5.39
N THR A 94 -1.68 12.82 -6.17
CA THR A 94 -0.35 13.37 -5.85
C THR A 94 -0.42 14.90 -5.77
N PRO A 95 0.57 15.59 -5.18
CA PRO A 95 0.52 17.05 -5.03
C PRO A 95 0.33 17.83 -6.35
N ASP A 96 0.89 17.30 -7.44
CA ASP A 96 0.79 17.83 -8.80
C ASP A 96 -0.47 17.36 -9.55
N HIS A 97 -1.12 16.28 -9.08
CA HIS A 97 -2.35 15.72 -9.65
C HIS A 97 -3.36 15.39 -8.54
N LEU A 98 -3.95 16.44 -7.96
CA LEU A 98 -4.88 16.30 -6.83
C LEU A 98 -6.14 15.52 -7.18
N ASP A 99 -6.56 15.50 -8.44
CA ASP A 99 -7.72 14.73 -8.90
C ASP A 99 -7.42 13.26 -9.21
N GLY A 100 -6.14 12.86 -9.13
CA GLY A 100 -5.69 11.51 -9.44
C GLY A 100 -4.83 11.45 -10.69
N LEU A 101 -3.84 10.57 -10.67
CA LEU A 101 -3.02 10.24 -11.84
C LEU A 101 -3.86 9.50 -12.88
N ASP A 102 -3.63 9.85 -14.15
CA ASP A 102 -4.20 9.13 -15.28
C ASP A 102 -3.71 7.66 -15.32
N ALA A 103 -4.57 6.76 -15.80
CA ALA A 103 -4.27 5.33 -15.88
C ALA A 103 -3.00 5.04 -16.71
N SER A 104 -2.77 5.77 -17.79
CA SER A 104 -1.57 5.61 -18.63
C SER A 104 -0.28 6.05 -17.92
N VAL A 105 -0.36 7.09 -17.09
CA VAL A 105 0.76 7.56 -16.26
C VAL A 105 1.09 6.50 -15.22
N LEU A 106 0.09 6.00 -14.48
CA LEU A 106 0.28 4.92 -13.53
C LEU A 106 0.87 3.66 -14.18
N GLN A 107 0.31 3.24 -15.32
CA GLN A 107 0.79 2.08 -16.06
C GLN A 107 2.20 2.25 -16.60
N ARG A 108 2.69 3.46 -16.81
CA ARG A 108 4.07 3.73 -17.25
C ARG A 108 5.02 3.76 -16.06
N THR A 109 4.62 4.39 -14.95
CA THR A 109 5.44 4.56 -13.76
C THR A 109 5.57 3.29 -12.92
N LEU A 110 4.50 2.51 -12.81
CA LEU A 110 4.44 1.30 -11.99
C LEU A 110 4.70 0.02 -12.79
N ARG A 111 5.29 0.11 -13.99
CA ARG A 111 5.67 -1.10 -14.74
C ARG A 111 6.60 -1.93 -13.88
N SER A 112 6.19 -3.18 -13.62
CA SER A 112 7.13 -4.16 -13.12
C SER A 112 8.25 -4.28 -14.14
N THR A 113 9.49 -4.22 -13.67
CA THR A 113 10.65 -4.60 -14.47
C THR A 113 10.48 -6.08 -14.82
N ARG A 114 9.88 -6.37 -15.98
CA ARG A 114 9.96 -7.73 -16.53
C ARG A 114 11.44 -8.00 -16.74
N LYS A 115 11.94 -9.07 -16.13
CA LYS A 115 13.23 -9.63 -16.54
C LYS A 115 13.06 -10.12 -17.99
N PRO A 116 13.99 -9.83 -18.90
CA PRO A 116 14.00 -10.44 -20.22
C PRO A 116 14.09 -11.96 -20.12
#